data_AF-A0A9J6DWJ8-F1
#
_entry.id   AF-A0A9J6DWJ8-F1
#
_cell.length_a   1.000
_cell.length_b   1.000
_cell.length_c   1.000
_cell.angle_alpha   90.00
_cell.angle_beta   90.00
_cell.angle_gamma   90.00
#
_symmetry.space_group_name_H-M   'P 1'
#
loop_
_entity.id
_entity.type
_entity.pdbx_description
1 polymer ?
#
loop_
_entity_poly.entity_id
_entity_poly.type
_entity_poly.pdbx_seq_one_letter_code
_entity_poly.pdbx_strand_id
1 'polypeptide(L)'
;MKAVYVINYPSAFKTLFEVVKPFLKHKLLKRVHFVREDLSELWKICPQDLVPDEFGGKRNDFDFDRQEELVFRKRHVFEDLCRYDLPPP
;
A
#
# COMPACT_ATOMS: atom_id res chain seq x y z
N MET A 1 2.43 -10.67 2.82
CA MET A 1 1.39 -9.66 2.47
C MET A 1 -0.01 -10.21 2.75
N LYS A 2 -0.80 -9.59 3.65
CA LYS A 2 -2.12 -10.09 4.08
C LYS A 2 -3.27 -9.60 3.21
N ALA A 3 -3.30 -8.32 2.87
CA ALA A 3 -4.30 -7.68 2.00
C ALA A 3 -3.70 -6.43 1.33
N VAL A 4 -4.33 -5.97 0.25
CA VAL A 4 -4.00 -4.73 -0.46
C VAL A 4 -5.30 -3.96 -0.64
N TYR A 5 -5.37 -2.74 -0.10
CA TYR A 5 -6.51 -1.85 -0.26
C TYR A 5 -6.11 -0.70 -1.18
N VAL A 6 -6.82 -0.56 -2.29
CA VAL A 6 -6.65 0.56 -3.21
C VAL A 6 -7.81 1.52 -2.98
N ILE A 7 -7.51 2.67 -2.41
CA ILE A 7 -8.45 3.76 -2.12
C ILE A 7 -8.30 4.88 -3.14
N ASN A 8 -9.37 5.67 -3.33
CA ASN A 8 -9.37 6.90 -4.15
C ASN A 8 -8.71 6.75 -5.54
N TYR A 9 -8.97 5.63 -6.23
CA TYR A 9 -8.35 5.36 -7.52
C TYR A 9 -9.11 6.04 -8.67
N PRO A 10 -8.39 6.59 -9.68
CA PRO A 10 -9.02 7.17 -10.86
C PRO A 10 -9.74 6.08 -11.67
N SER A 11 -10.80 6.45 -12.41
CA SER A 11 -11.61 5.49 -13.18
C SER A 11 -10.78 4.62 -14.14
N ALA A 12 -9.68 5.15 -14.67
CA ALA A 12 -8.74 4.44 -15.55
C ALA A 12 -7.94 3.31 -14.86
N PHE A 13 -7.84 3.31 -13.53
CA PHE A 13 -7.06 2.30 -12.79
C PHE A 13 -7.65 0.90 -12.96
N LYS A 14 -8.98 0.78 -13.11
CA LYS A 14 -9.65 -0.51 -13.29
C LYS A 14 -9.22 -1.18 -14.60
N THR A 15 -9.14 -0.40 -15.68
CA THR A 15 -8.66 -0.85 -16.98
C THR A 15 -7.20 -1.30 -16.92
N LEU A 16 -6.34 -0.50 -16.27
CA LEU A 16 -4.95 -0.89 -16.06
C LEU A 16 -4.84 -2.19 -15.25
N PHE A 17 -5.63 -2.32 -14.18
CA PHE A 17 -5.63 -3.52 -13.36
C PHE A 17 -6.07 -4.76 -14.14
N GLU A 18 -7.05 -4.64 -15.04
CA GLU A 18 -7.49 -5.75 -15.90
C GLU A 18 -6.38 -6.25 -16.83
N VAL A 19 -5.52 -5.34 -17.31
CA VAL A 19 -4.33 -5.70 -18.12
C VAL A 19 -3.26 -6.41 -17.28
N VAL A 20 -3.07 -6.00 -16.02
CA VAL A 20 -2.06 -6.57 -15.12
C VAL A 20 -2.55 -7.85 -14.42
N LYS A 21 -3.87 -8.01 -14.29
CA LYS A 21 -4.56 -9.14 -13.65
C LYS A 21 -4.04 -10.53 -14.06
N PRO A 22 -3.82 -10.87 -15.34
CA PRO A 22 -3.31 -12.19 -15.73
C PRO A 22 -1.89 -12.50 -15.21
N PHE A 23 -1.10 -11.50 -14.88
CA PHE A 23 0.26 -11.68 -14.34
C PHE A 23 0.26 -11.85 -12.82
N LEU A 24 -0.85 -11.55 -12.14
CA LEU A 24 -0.99 -11.65 -10.69
C LEU A 24 -1.45 -13.06 -10.29
N LYS A 25 -0.79 -13.63 -9.27
CA LYS A 25 -1.20 -14.93 -8.70
C LYS A 25 -2.61 -14.84 -8.11
N HIS A 26 -3.38 -15.93 -8.22
CA HIS A 26 -4.75 -16.02 -7.70
C HIS A 26 -4.87 -15.66 -6.20
N LYS A 27 -3.81 -15.95 -5.41
CA LYS A 27 -3.72 -15.58 -4.00
C LYS A 27 -3.63 -14.07 -3.77
N LEU A 28 -2.97 -13.32 -4.66
CA LEU A 28 -2.91 -11.86 -4.59
C LEU A 28 -4.22 -11.24 -5.07
N LEU A 29 -4.79 -11.75 -6.16
CA LEU A 29 -6.08 -11.26 -6.69
C LEU A 29 -7.21 -11.31 -5.66
N LYS A 30 -7.28 -12.38 -4.85
CA LYS A 30 -8.25 -12.50 -3.74
C LYS A 30 -8.03 -11.53 -2.58
N ARG A 31 -6.86 -10.90 -2.52
CA ARG A 31 -6.42 -10.03 -1.43
C ARG A 31 -6.43 -8.55 -1.82
N VAL A 32 -6.68 -8.23 -3.10
CA VAL A 32 -6.79 -6.86 -3.59
C VAL A 32 -8.25 -6.44 -3.46
N HIS A 33 -8.48 -5.36 -2.72
CA HIS A 33 -9.78 -4.75 -2.51
C HIS A 33 -9.76 -3.32 -3.05
N PHE A 34 -10.72 -3.00 -3.91
CA PHE A 34 -10.90 -1.66 -4.46
C PHE A 34 -11.99 -0.96 -3.68
N VAL A 35 -11.63 0.17 -3.05
CA VAL A 35 -12.55 0.95 -2.23
C VAL A 35 -12.62 2.35 -2.85
N ARG A 36 -13.82 2.76 -3.25
CA ARG A 36 -14.02 4.02 -3.97
C ARG A 36 -14.60 5.12 -3.08
N GLU A 37 -15.71 4.82 -2.41
CA GLU A 37 -16.45 5.78 -1.59
C GLU A 37 -16.61 5.29 -0.15
N ASP A 38 -16.88 4.00 0.04
CA ASP A 38 -17.14 3.44 1.37
C ASP A 38 -15.88 2.87 2.04
N LEU A 39 -15.22 3.69 2.86
CA LEU A 39 -14.08 3.28 3.68
C LEU A 39 -14.48 2.45 4.92
N SER A 40 -15.77 2.18 5.15
CA SER A 40 -16.22 1.41 6.33
C SER A 40 -15.58 0.02 6.42
N GLU A 41 -15.38 -0.64 5.28
CA GLU A 41 -14.68 -1.93 5.23
C GLU A 41 -13.18 -1.81 5.56
N LEU A 42 -12.56 -0.68 5.22
CA LEU A 42 -11.17 -0.40 5.59
C LEU A 42 -11.05 -0.21 7.11
N TRP A 43 -12.00 0.49 7.73
CA TRP A 43 -12.00 0.79 9.16
C TRP A 43 -12.23 -0.43 10.06
N LYS A 44 -12.85 -1.49 9.54
CA LYS A 44 -12.96 -2.78 10.23
C LYS A 44 -11.60 -3.48 10.42
N ILE A 45 -10.61 -3.11 9.61
CA ILE A 45 -9.34 -3.83 9.48
C ILE A 45 -8.17 -2.94 9.91
N CYS A 46 -8.23 -1.65 9.60
CA CYS A 46 -7.24 -0.65 9.96
C CYS A 46 -7.90 0.45 10.80
N PRO A 47 -7.37 0.76 12.00
CA PRO A 47 -7.84 1.90 12.80
C PRO A 47 -7.74 3.24 12.04
N GLN A 48 -8.77 4.08 12.15
CA GLN A 48 -8.79 5.43 11.56
C GLN A 48 -7.65 6.32 12.06
N ASP A 49 -7.23 6.11 13.31
CA ASP A 49 -6.22 6.94 13.99
C ASP A 49 -4.79 6.66 13.49
N LEU A 50 -4.59 5.61 12.69
CA LEU A 50 -3.30 5.30 12.08
C LEU A 50 -3.14 5.88 10.67
N VAL A 51 -4.26 6.18 10.02
CA VAL A 51 -4.31 6.66 8.63
C VAL A 51 -4.37 8.19 8.63
N PRO A 52 -3.54 8.86 7.81
CA PRO A 52 -3.59 10.32 7.67
C PRO A 52 -4.97 10.81 7.24
N ASP A 53 -5.33 12.00 7.67
CA ASP A 53 -6.59 12.67 7.30
C ASP A 53 -6.74 12.85 5.78
N GLU A 54 -5.64 13.12 5.07
CA GLU A 54 -5.58 13.23 3.60
C GLU A 54 -6.08 11.98 2.86
N PHE A 55 -6.02 10.81 3.51
CA PHE A 55 -6.48 9.53 2.96
C PHE A 55 -7.82 9.07 3.57
N GLY A 56 -8.51 9.96 4.29
CA GLY A 56 -9.79 9.71 4.94
C GLY A 56 -9.72 9.22 6.38
N GLY A 57 -8.53 9.20 6.99
CA GLY A 57 -8.34 8.83 8.39
C GLY A 57 -8.53 9.99 9.36
N LYS A 58 -8.02 9.82 10.60
CA LYS A 58 -8.10 10.84 11.68
C LYS A 58 -6.73 11.28 12.19
N ARG A 59 -5.66 10.83 11.54
CA ARG A 59 -4.30 11.08 11.98
C ARG A 59 -3.81 12.41 11.42
N ASN A 60 -3.78 13.42 12.28
CA ASN A 60 -3.38 14.78 11.91
C ASN A 60 -1.87 15.04 12.09
N ASP A 61 -1.13 14.09 12.65
CA ASP A 61 0.30 14.22 13.00
C ASP A 61 1.22 13.42 12.06
N PHE A 62 0.76 13.13 10.84
CA PHE A 62 1.55 12.31 9.92
C PHE A 62 2.70 13.11 9.31
N ASP A 63 3.88 12.92 9.87
CA ASP A 63 5.13 13.51 9.41
C ASP A 63 5.71 12.71 8.22
N PHE A 64 5.52 13.24 7.01
CA PHE A 64 6.06 12.65 5.78
C PHE A 64 7.59 12.69 5.73
N ASP A 65 8.20 13.78 6.21
CA ASP A 65 9.66 13.97 6.18
C ASP A 65 10.33 12.89 7.03
N ARG A 66 9.75 12.58 8.19
CA ARG A 66 10.23 11.48 9.05
C ARG A 66 10.08 10.12 8.39
N GLN A 67 9.01 9.86 7.64
CA GLN A 67 8.86 8.59 6.91
C GLN A 67 9.90 8.47 5.79
N GLU A 68 10.13 9.56 5.07
CA GLU A 68 11.13 9.64 4.02
C GLU A 68 12.55 9.40 4.59
N GLU A 69 12.90 10.07 5.69
CA GLU A 69 14.19 9.87 6.36
C GLU A 69 14.39 8.41 6.79
N LEU A 70 13.34 7.76 7.30
CA LEU A 70 13.39 6.33 7.66
C LEU A 70 13.65 5.43 6.45
N VAL A 71 13.01 5.73 5.31
CA VAL A 71 13.22 5.00 4.05
C VAL A 71 14.65 5.22 3.55
N PHE A 72 15.13 6.47 3.51
CA PHE A 72 16.50 6.79 3.10
C PHE A 72 17.56 6.22 4.04
N ARG A 73 17.32 6.20 5.35
CA ARG A 73 18.26 5.62 6.32
C ARG A 73 18.47 4.12 6.09
N LYS A 74 17.44 3.42 5.61
CA LYS A 74 17.51 1.99 5.27
C LYS A 74 18.08 1.71 3.88
N ARG A 75 18.47 2.74 3.13
CA ARG A 75 19.02 2.60 1.77
C ARG A 75 20.21 1.65 1.70
N HIS A 76 21.08 1.64 2.70
CA HIS A 76 22.21 0.70 2.76
C HIS A 76 21.75 -0.77 2.77
N VAL A 77 20.70 -1.10 3.54
CA VAL A 77 20.11 -2.45 3.57
C VAL A 77 19.56 -2.82 2.20
N PHE A 78 18.97 -1.85 1.49
CA PHE A 78 18.43 -2.07 0.16
C PHE A 78 19.55 -2.31 -0.88
N GLU A 79 20.62 -1.52 -0.80
CA GLU A 79 21.81 -1.68 -1.66
C GLU A 79 22.52 -3.03 -1.42
N ASP A 80 22.60 -3.47 -0.17
CA ASP A 80 23.14 -4.78 0.18
C ASP A 80 22.24 -5.92 -0.33
N LEU A 81 20.91 -5.81 -0.18
CA LEU A 81 19.97 -6.78 -0.75
C LEU A 81 20.10 -6.91 -2.28
N CYS A 82 20.26 -5.79 -2.99
CA CYS A 82 20.47 -5.77 -4.43
C CYS A 82 21.83 -6.34 -4.85
N ARG A 83 22.87 -6.21 -4.02
CA ARG A 83 24.20 -6.76 -4.30
C ARG A 83 24.29 -8.28 -4.14
N TYR A 84 23.51 -8.84 -3.21
CA TYR A 84 23.67 -10.24 -2.80
C TYR A 84 22.62 -11.20 -3.40
N ASP A 85 21.71 -10.74 -4.27
CA ASP A 85 20.59 -11.55 -4.83
C ASP A 85 19.84 -12.37 -3.75
N LEU A 86 19.83 -11.88 -2.51
CA LEU A 86 19.25 -12.60 -1.39
C LEU A 86 17.73 -12.50 -1.48
N PRO A 87 16.99 -13.61 -1.24
CA PRO A 87 15.54 -13.53 -1.18
C PRO A 87 15.13 -12.58 -0.04
N PRO A 88 14.07 -11.79 -0.23
CA PRO A 88 13.63 -10.83 0.78
C PRO A 88 13.30 -11.57 2.10
N PRO A 89 13.61 -10.96 3.26
CA PRO A 89 13.38 -11.57 4.57
C PRO A 89 11.89 -11.81 4.88
#